data_AF-A0AAV9KDM1-F1
#
_entry.id   AF-A0AAV9KDM1-F1
#
_cell.length_a   1.000
_cell.length_b   1.000
_cell.length_c   1.000
_cell.angle_alpha   90.00
_cell.angle_beta   90.00
_cell.angle_gamma   90.00
#
_symmetry.space_group_name_H-M   'P 1'
#
loop_
_entity.id
_entity.type
_entity.pdbx_description
1 polymer ?
#
loop_
_entity_poly.entity_id
_entity_poly.type
_entity_poly.pdbx_seq_one_letter_code
_entity_poly.pdbx_strand_id
1 'polypeptide(L)'
;MMTWVVEDVPAIPNAECYCFNSISAFHMYSLFWEMKGKPFQAGTQLYEDIPSLESCFSSGELYNSSRVIEGLYLDLVAKENDGLNLWAIGPFNPLLSEQNKDSNKHH
;
A
#
# COMPACT_ATOMS: atom_id res chain seq x y z
N MET A 1 6.77 -10.47 -4.70
CA MET A 1 5.41 -10.20 -5.23
C MET A 1 5.55 -9.93 -6.71
N MET A 2 4.72 -10.55 -7.55
CA MET A 2 4.87 -10.56 -9.01
C MET A 2 4.53 -9.19 -9.61
N THR A 3 5.55 -8.43 -10.01
CA THR A 3 5.43 -7.15 -10.74
C THR A 3 5.44 -7.33 -12.27
N TRP A 4 5.67 -8.56 -12.75
CA TRP A 4 5.91 -8.88 -14.17
C TRP A 4 4.72 -8.58 -15.12
N VAL A 5 3.48 -8.54 -14.62
CA VAL A 5 2.29 -8.35 -15.47
C VAL A 5 1.99 -6.87 -15.75
N VAL A 6 2.60 -5.95 -15.00
CA VAL A 6 2.26 -4.51 -15.02
C VAL A 6 3.32 -3.63 -15.69
N GLU A 7 4.44 -4.20 -16.15
CA GLU A 7 5.51 -3.44 -16.81
C GLU A 7 5.10 -2.79 -18.14
N ASP A 8 4.04 -3.31 -18.78
CA ASP A 8 3.53 -2.78 -20.06
C ASP A 8 2.51 -1.63 -19.88
N VAL A 9 2.01 -1.40 -18.67
CA VAL A 9 1.01 -0.33 -18.42
C VAL A 9 1.52 1.07 -18.76
N PRO A 10 2.78 1.43 -18.47
CA PRO A 10 3.36 2.72 -18.90
C PRO A 10 3.40 2.90 -20.43
N ALA A 11 3.33 1.83 -21.22
CA ALA A 11 3.32 1.90 -22.68
C ALA A 11 1.94 2.25 -23.26
N ILE A 12 0.87 2.24 -22.44
CA ILE A 12 -0.48 2.61 -22.86
C ILE A 12 -0.64 4.13 -22.74
N PRO A 13 -0.83 4.86 -23.85
CA PRO A 13 -0.98 6.31 -23.79
C PRO A 13 -2.23 6.69 -22.97
N ASN A 14 -2.06 7.64 -22.07
CA ASN A 14 -3.09 8.14 -21.14
C ASN A 14 -3.57 7.14 -20.06
N ALA A 15 -2.91 6.00 -19.86
CA ALA A 15 -3.19 5.13 -18.73
C ALA A 15 -2.44 5.61 -17.48
N GLU A 16 -3.17 5.78 -16.38
CA GLU A 16 -2.59 6.04 -15.06
C GLU A 16 -2.68 4.76 -14.21
N CYS A 17 -1.61 4.44 -13.49
CA CYS A 17 -1.54 3.27 -12.60
C CYS A 17 -1.54 3.74 -11.14
N TYR A 18 -2.28 3.09 -10.26
CA TYR A 18 -2.34 3.44 -8.85
C TYR A 18 -2.02 2.22 -7.99
N CYS A 19 -1.21 2.43 -6.94
CA CYS A 19 -0.89 1.38 -5.97
C CYS A 19 -1.83 1.49 -4.76
N PHE A 20 -2.52 0.41 -4.43
CA PHE A 20 -3.39 0.36 -3.26
C PHE A 20 -2.68 -0.29 -2.06
N ASN A 21 -2.43 0.53 -1.04
CA ASN A 21 -1.90 0.13 0.25
C ASN A 21 -3.05 -0.19 1.21
N SER A 22 -3.32 -1.49 1.35
CA SER A 22 -4.25 -2.00 2.36
C SER A 22 -3.65 -2.04 3.77
N ILE A 23 -2.33 -1.83 3.88
CA ILE A 23 -1.59 -1.83 5.14
C ILE A 23 -1.58 -0.41 5.72
N SER A 24 -1.52 -0.31 7.04
CA SER A 24 -1.33 0.93 7.80
C SER A 24 -0.18 1.81 7.26
N ALA A 25 -0.39 3.13 7.21
CA ALA A 25 0.65 4.09 6.86
C ALA A 25 1.85 4.06 7.84
N PHE A 26 1.61 3.67 9.10
CA PHE A 26 2.68 3.48 10.09
C PHE A 26 3.65 2.38 9.65
N HIS A 27 3.13 1.25 9.18
CA HIS A 27 3.97 0.14 8.74
C HIS A 27 4.83 0.56 7.56
N MET A 28 4.24 1.28 6.60
CA MET A 28 5.00 1.76 5.45
C MET A 28 6.11 2.72 5.85
N TYR A 29 5.81 3.72 6.68
CA TYR A 29 6.85 4.62 7.18
C TYR A 29 7.93 3.87 7.96
N SER A 30 7.55 2.92 8.81
CA SER A 30 8.51 2.13 9.59
C SER A 30 9.47 1.36 8.70
N LEU A 31 8.98 0.81 7.59
CA LEU A 31 9.80 0.08 6.61
C LEU A 31 10.76 1.03 5.89
N PHE A 32 10.29 2.19 5.42
CA PHE A 32 11.17 3.22 4.83
C PHE A 32 12.25 3.67 5.79
N TRP A 33 11.88 3.93 7.04
CA TRP A 33 12.82 4.30 8.08
C TRP A 33 13.86 3.20 8.37
N GLU A 34 13.46 1.93 8.34
CA GLU A 34 14.37 0.80 8.52
C GLU A 34 15.34 0.64 7.34
N MET A 35 14.84 0.79 6.10
CA MET A 35 15.67 0.77 4.89
C MET A 35 16.68 1.93 4.83
N LYS A 36 16.29 3.13 5.29
CA LYS A 36 17.21 4.28 5.38
C LYS A 36 18.27 4.14 6.49
N GLY A 37 18.18 3.10 7.31
CA GLY A 37 19.18 2.70 8.30
C GLY A 37 18.87 3.19 9.72
N LYS A 38 18.37 2.27 10.57
CA LYS A 38 18.56 2.35 12.04
C LYS A 38 19.97 1.86 12.41
N PRO A 39 20.51 2.19 13.61
CA PRO A 39 21.78 1.62 14.08
C PRO A 39 21.66 0.09 14.17
N PHE A 40 22.23 -0.55 13.15
CA PHE A 40 22.56 -1.96 12.96
C PHE A 40 22.12 -2.95 14.06
N GLN A 41 21.24 -3.89 13.71
CA GLN A 41 21.28 -5.24 14.27
C GLN A 41 21.77 -6.20 13.19
N ALA A 42 22.92 -6.82 13.45
CA ALA A 42 23.55 -7.79 12.57
C ALA A 42 22.61 -8.98 12.33
N GLY A 43 22.18 -9.22 11.09
CA GLY A 43 21.42 -10.43 10.80
C GLY A 43 20.80 -10.60 9.41
N THR A 44 21.03 -9.71 8.44
CA THR A 44 20.24 -9.74 7.20
C THR A 44 21.09 -9.71 5.93
N GLN A 45 21.86 -10.79 5.69
CA GLN A 45 22.51 -11.04 4.40
C GLN A 45 21.53 -11.66 3.36
N LEU A 46 20.26 -11.25 3.33
CA LEU A 46 19.23 -11.98 2.56
C LEU A 46 18.27 -11.09 1.75
N TYR A 47 18.66 -9.88 1.35
CA TYR A 47 17.77 -9.00 0.59
C TYR A 47 18.47 -8.21 -0.53
N GLU A 48 19.21 -8.90 -1.40
CA GLU A 48 19.62 -8.33 -2.71
C GLU A 48 18.58 -8.64 -3.81
N ASP A 49 17.69 -9.62 -3.60
CA ASP A 49 16.72 -10.11 -4.60
C ASP A 49 15.27 -9.64 -4.39
N ILE A 50 15.00 -8.80 -3.38
CA ILE A 50 13.69 -8.15 -3.30
C ILE A 50 13.73 -6.98 -4.28
N PRO A 51 12.88 -6.98 -5.34
CA PRO A 51 12.77 -5.80 -6.21
C PRO A 51 12.53 -4.59 -5.31
N SER A 52 13.30 -3.52 -5.53
CA SER A 52 13.19 -2.30 -4.73
C SER A 52 11.71 -1.99 -4.53
N LEU A 53 11.29 -1.86 -3.27
CA LEU A 53 9.91 -1.49 -2.95
C LEU A 53 9.50 -0.18 -3.65
N GLU A 54 10.51 0.61 -4.03
CA GLU A 54 10.43 1.70 -4.98
C GLU A 54 9.82 1.28 -6.32
N SER A 55 8.58 1.74 -6.49
CA SER A 55 8.05 2.26 -7.74
C SER A 55 7.83 1.24 -8.86
N CYS A 56 6.79 0.42 -8.66
CA CYS A 56 5.86 0.23 -9.77
C CYS A 56 5.47 1.64 -10.25
N PHE A 57 5.57 1.90 -11.56
CA PHE A 57 5.29 3.18 -12.24
C PHE A 57 3.88 3.72 -11.96
N SER A 58 3.61 4.11 -10.73
CA SER A 58 2.31 4.54 -10.26
C SER A 58 2.25 6.05 -10.29
N SER A 59 1.11 6.55 -10.77
CA SER A 59 0.72 7.95 -10.74
C SER A 59 0.38 8.41 -9.30
N GLY A 60 0.22 7.47 -8.38
CA GLY A 60 0.23 7.70 -6.95
C GLY A 60 -0.28 6.52 -6.12
N GLU A 61 -0.35 6.75 -4.81
CA GLU A 61 -0.66 5.73 -3.80
C GLU A 61 -2.01 6.00 -3.11
N LEU A 62 -2.80 4.93 -2.96
CA LEU A 62 -4.08 4.93 -2.27
C LEU A 62 -3.94 4.18 -0.95
N TYR A 63 -4.21 4.83 0.17
CA TYR A 63 -4.17 4.22 1.50
C TYR A 63 -5.57 3.94 2.02
N ASN A 64 -5.83 2.72 2.47
CA ASN A 64 -7.03 2.41 3.25
C ASN A 64 -6.91 2.91 4.69
N SER A 65 -6.75 4.23 4.80
CA SER A 65 -6.58 4.94 6.05
C SER A 65 -7.24 6.32 5.96
N SER A 66 -7.18 7.09 7.02
CA SER A 66 -7.64 8.48 7.03
C SER A 66 -6.70 9.35 7.85
N ARG A 67 -6.73 10.66 7.61
CA ARG A 67 -5.99 11.62 8.44
C ARG A 67 -6.39 11.58 9.92
N VAL A 68 -7.63 11.20 10.21
CA VAL A 68 -8.14 11.06 11.59
C VAL A 68 -7.44 9.93 12.33
N ILE A 69 -7.12 8.83 11.64
CA ILE A 69 -6.54 7.62 12.27
C ILE A 69 -5.01 7.65 12.19
N GLU A 70 -4.45 8.02 11.03
CA GLU A 70 -3.01 7.89 10.75
C GLU A 70 -2.39 9.15 10.13
N GLY A 71 -2.98 10.33 10.34
CA GLY A 71 -2.54 11.58 9.71
C GLY A 71 -1.04 11.85 9.84
N LEU A 72 -0.47 11.64 11.04
CA LEU A 72 0.97 11.82 11.28
C LEU A 72 1.81 10.92 10.36
N TYR A 73 1.47 9.65 10.23
CA TYR A 73 2.24 8.70 9.42
C TYR A 73 2.02 8.93 7.92
N LEU A 74 0.82 9.31 7.50
CA LEU A 74 0.54 9.69 6.11
C LEU A 74 1.40 10.89 5.69
N ASP A 75 1.55 11.90 6.56
CA ASP A 75 2.41 13.06 6.29
C ASP A 75 3.90 12.68 6.25
N LEU A 76 4.34 11.77 7.12
CA LEU A 76 5.70 11.25 7.10
C LEU A 76 6.01 10.44 5.83
N VAL A 77 5.09 9.57 5.40
CA VAL A 77 5.24 8.83 4.13
C VAL A 77 5.25 9.77 2.93
N ALA A 78 4.36 10.77 2.90
CA ALA A 78 4.31 11.75 1.83
C ALA A 78 5.60 12.57 1.72
N LYS A 79 6.24 12.87 2.86
CA LYS A 79 7.55 13.53 2.90
C LYS A 79 8.67 12.63 2.37
N GLU A 80 8.56 11.33 2.58
CA GLU A 80 9.56 10.35 2.16
C GLU A 80 9.51 10.05 0.67
N ASN A 81 8.32 10.14 0.06
CA ASN A 81 8.02 9.79 -1.33
C ASN A 81 8.12 10.98 -2.31
N ASP A 82 9.06 11.92 -2.09
CA ASP A 82 9.36 13.15 -2.86
C ASP A 82 8.66 13.28 -4.25
N GLY A 83 7.37 13.63 -4.25
CA GLY A 83 6.58 13.95 -5.45
C GLY A 83 5.51 12.95 -5.88
N LEU A 84 5.38 11.78 -5.25
CA LEU A 84 4.23 10.89 -5.48
C LEU A 84 2.98 11.42 -4.78
N ASN A 85 1.86 11.42 -5.50
CA ASN A 85 0.58 11.77 -4.93
C ASN A 85 0.09 10.66 -3.99
N LEU A 86 -0.34 11.04 -2.79
CA LEU A 86 -0.83 10.12 -1.77
C LEU A 86 -2.26 10.50 -1.37
N TRP A 87 -3.18 9.53 -1.44
CA TRP A 87 -4.57 9.70 -1.04
C TRP A 87 -5.00 8.69 0.01
N ALA A 88 -5.48 9.18 1.14
CA ALA A 88 -6.12 8.37 2.17
C ALA A 88 -7.62 8.29 1.87
N ILE A 89 -8.10 7.11 1.47
CA ILE A 89 -9.48 6.87 0.99
C ILE A 89 -10.30 5.98 1.92
N GLY A 90 -9.74 5.64 3.07
CA GLY A 90 -10.38 4.82 4.08
C GLY A 90 -11.11 5.61 5.17
N PRO A 91 -11.68 4.91 6.16
CA PRO A 91 -11.73 3.46 6.22
C PRO A 91 -12.74 2.89 5.21
N PHE A 92 -12.33 1.92 4.41
CA PHE A 92 -13.24 1.23 3.51
C PHE A 92 -14.29 0.44 4.28
N ASN A 93 -15.54 0.61 3.86
CA ASN A 93 -16.67 -0.09 4.45
C ASN A 93 -16.50 -1.61 4.27
N PRO A 94 -16.70 -2.41 5.32
CA PRO A 94 -16.78 -3.86 5.18
C PRO A 94 -17.85 -4.21 4.15
N LEU A 95 -17.50 -5.03 3.17
CA LEU A 95 -18.50 -5.56 2.24
C LEU A 95 -19.45 -6.46 3.04
N LEU A 96 -20.76 -6.19 2.93
CA LEU A 96 -21.77 -7.11 3.42
C LEU A 96 -21.60 -8.41 2.63
N SER A 97 -21.07 -9.46 3.25
CA SER A 97 -21.21 -10.80 2.70
C SER A 97 -22.71 -11.07 2.59
N GLU A 98 -23.16 -11.63 1.47
CA GLU A 98 -24.50 -12.18 1.40
C GLU A 98 -24.59 -13.26 2.48
N GLN A 99 -25.15 -12.91 3.64
CA GLN A 99 -25.59 -13.90 4.60
C GLN A 99 -26.63 -14.72 3.85
N ASN A 100 -26.24 -15.93 3.48
CA ASN A 100 -27.16 -16.96 3.00
C ASN A 100 -28.39 -16.87 3.88
N LYS A 101 -29.52 -16.45 3.30
CA LYS A 101 -30.81 -16.48 3.99
C LYS A 101 -31.00 -17.91 4.43
N ASP A 102 -30.78 -18.18 5.71
CA ASP A 102 -31.22 -19.40 6.35
C ASP A 102 -32.70 -19.53 6.01
N SER A 103 -32.99 -20.42 5.06
CA SER A 103 -34.33 -20.84 4.76
C SER A 103 -34.74 -21.71 5.93
N ASN A 104 -35.15 -21.07 7.02
CA ASN A 104 -35.96 -21.66 8.07
C ASN A 104 -37.27 -22.14 7.43
N LYS A 105 -37.22 -23.29 6.80
CA LYS A 105 -38.40 -24.07 6.45
C LYS A 105 -38.70 -24.93 7.67
N HIS A 106 -39.52 -24.38 8.55
CA HIS A 106 -40.38 -25.18 9.40
C HIS A 106 -41.23 -26.09 8.50
N HIS A 107 -41.09 -27.40 8.66
CA HIS A 107 -42.18 -28.36 8.55
C HIS A 107 -41.85 -29.62 9.37
#